data_AF-A0A4R9JMS2-F1
#
_entry.id   AF-A0A4R9JMS2-F1
#
_cell.length_a   1.000
_cell.length_b   1.000
_cell.length_c   1.000
_cell.angle_alpha   90.00
_cell.angle_beta   90.00
_cell.angle_gamma   90.00
#
_symmetry.space_group_name_H-M   'P 1'
#
loop_
_entity.id
_entity.type
_entity.pdbx_description
1 polymer ?
#
loop_
_entity_poly.entity_id
_entity_poly.type
_entity_poly.pdbx_seq_one_letter_code
_entity_poly.pdbx_strand_id
1 'polypeptide(L)'
;MNTKSFLLRSLIATSILLLAFSNCAKRKVKAFEPSMRFYFFQPNLELELIKETKLPGKVVGKVSAKDNIEVTAYIEIIEKEQTLTFFEVNCPERLKSQCDDGKAYFPSHMRLGADAISNLTQDGRTIAPDKTVGTIVGKNDFEVLNLLRDWLRTPDKVKSIDLTNVKTELFNTALALEYPKSDDRLKVVNELVLLPELVNQTSSKDPRLEFVVKRYLVLRESGKAGSGLSLAANDTNGLFENLRLQKEKLETQLFSEFALRTDSYKGLVSQFNKFKNHYLIPEKVFQLIAKNGAYSAKGLPFQYFSLSESAQSALDIIKKFQPNFNTMEVVANGKLEFKENEGVFLKISQMDGNGNLGSDESLEVLSITAEESGGSVGFRIKLKAGEVILTPLATTDFLLTSGQGFKEFLTTIPKDYKEILKTNPYERAVVLIAAKFGEGGFNEELGEMYYRLSTNDRYWLIYELVRQHPRIKRDKESSGTFTSDYGSSNDGTCYYSFQWRQPKGEFYVSGKPAACHGDLESTPEREEELCFSENGGNDLYISFLPTDLRSENPKIDMDFNISGVVCQYLNATVFQSKRMLE
;
A
#
# COMPACT_ATOMS: atom_id res chain seq x y z
N MET A 1 -73.31 -5.03 48.76
CA MET A 1 -72.06 -4.29 49.05
C MET A 1 -71.11 -4.41 47.86
N ASN A 2 -70.51 -3.30 47.43
CA ASN A 2 -70.00 -3.05 46.08
C ASN A 2 -68.76 -3.85 45.67
N THR A 3 -68.95 -4.95 44.94
CA THR A 3 -67.91 -5.73 44.25
C THR A 3 -67.22 -4.94 43.11
N LYS A 4 -67.83 -3.87 42.60
CA LYS A 4 -67.24 -3.00 41.56
C LYS A 4 -66.05 -2.16 42.05
N SER A 5 -65.94 -1.88 43.35
CA SER A 5 -64.83 -1.06 43.89
C SER A 5 -63.52 -1.83 44.04
N PHE A 6 -63.58 -3.17 44.19
CA PHE A 6 -62.40 -3.98 44.46
C PHE A 6 -61.68 -4.39 43.16
N LEU A 7 -62.46 -4.72 42.12
CA LEU A 7 -61.93 -5.02 40.77
C LEU A 7 -61.27 -3.78 40.14
N LEU A 8 -61.84 -2.58 40.32
CA LEU A 8 -61.25 -1.35 39.78
C LEU A 8 -59.93 -0.97 40.49
N ARG A 9 -59.84 -1.16 41.81
CA ARG A 9 -58.60 -0.93 42.57
C ARG A 9 -57.52 -1.98 42.25
N SER A 10 -57.91 -3.22 42.00
CA SER A 10 -57.00 -4.29 41.58
C SER A 10 -56.44 -4.06 40.17
N LEU A 11 -57.28 -3.63 39.22
CA LEU A 11 -56.87 -3.26 37.85
C LEU A 11 -55.96 -2.03 37.84
N ILE A 12 -56.26 -0.99 38.65
CA ILE A 12 -55.39 0.19 38.77
C ILE A 12 -54.06 -0.20 39.43
N ALA A 13 -54.06 -1.06 40.46
CA ALA A 13 -52.83 -1.52 41.10
C ALA A 13 -51.98 -2.42 40.18
N THR A 14 -52.59 -3.27 39.34
CA THR A 14 -51.86 -4.07 38.34
C THR A 14 -51.38 -3.23 37.17
N SER A 15 -52.13 -2.21 36.72
CA SER A 15 -51.64 -1.26 35.72
C SER A 15 -50.49 -0.39 36.25
N ILE A 16 -50.52 0.01 37.53
CA ILE A 16 -49.41 0.75 38.17
C ILE A 16 -48.20 -0.17 38.39
N LEU A 17 -48.38 -1.44 38.76
CA LEU A 17 -47.28 -2.41 38.82
C LEU A 17 -46.70 -2.74 37.44
N LEU A 18 -47.54 -2.91 36.40
CA LEU A 18 -47.09 -3.16 35.02
C LEU A 18 -46.39 -1.92 34.41
N LEU A 19 -46.77 -0.70 34.81
CA LEU A 19 -46.05 0.53 34.48
C LEU A 19 -44.73 0.67 35.27
N ALA A 20 -44.66 0.16 36.51
CA ALA A 20 -43.42 0.14 37.30
C ALA A 20 -42.41 -0.92 36.81
N PHE A 21 -42.86 -1.99 36.16
CA PHE A 21 -41.99 -3.05 35.61
C PHE A 21 -41.62 -2.87 34.13
N SER A 22 -42.14 -1.85 33.42
CA SER A 22 -41.96 -1.72 31.96
C SER A 22 -40.80 -0.82 31.49
N ASN A 23 -39.92 -0.32 32.37
CA ASN A 23 -38.69 0.40 31.94
C ASN A 23 -37.56 0.41 32.99
N CYS A 24 -37.29 -0.71 33.67
CA CYS A 24 -36.05 -0.81 34.46
C CYS A 24 -34.84 -1.00 33.53
N ALA A 25 -34.32 0.11 33.00
CA ALA A 25 -33.02 0.11 32.34
C ALA A 25 -31.96 -0.41 33.33
N LYS A 26 -31.31 -1.54 32.99
CA LYS A 26 -30.32 -2.15 33.86
C LYS A 26 -29.02 -1.34 33.75
N ARG A 27 -28.77 -0.47 34.74
CA ARG A 27 -27.54 0.33 34.85
C ARG A 27 -26.44 -0.48 35.56
N LYS A 28 -25.31 -0.67 34.89
CA LYS A 28 -24.08 -1.20 35.50
C LYS A 28 -23.04 -0.08 35.57
N VAL A 29 -22.44 0.11 36.74
CA VAL A 29 -21.38 1.09 36.96
C VAL A 29 -20.11 0.35 37.36
N LYS A 30 -19.02 0.60 36.66
CA LYS A 30 -17.67 0.11 36.99
C LYS A 30 -16.79 1.31 37.27
N ALA A 31 -16.46 1.51 38.54
CA ALA A 31 -15.53 2.57 38.95
C ALA A 31 -14.12 2.30 38.39
N PHE A 32 -13.40 3.36 38.07
CA PHE A 32 -11.97 3.31 37.80
C PHE A 32 -11.22 3.55 39.11
N GLU A 33 -10.50 2.54 39.57
CA GLU A 33 -9.61 2.64 40.73
C GLU A 33 -8.17 2.28 40.29
N PRO A 34 -7.25 3.25 40.16
CA PRO A 34 -7.44 4.69 40.39
C PRO A 34 -8.24 5.40 39.29
N SER A 35 -8.68 6.62 39.56
CA SER A 35 -9.33 7.48 38.56
C SER A 35 -8.43 7.74 37.36
N MET A 36 -9.05 7.88 36.19
CA MET A 36 -8.37 8.10 34.91
C MET A 36 -8.50 9.57 34.48
N ARG A 37 -7.80 9.94 33.41
CA ARG A 37 -7.85 11.28 32.81
C ARG A 37 -8.36 11.20 31.38
N PHE A 38 -9.15 12.19 30.96
CA PHE A 38 -9.47 12.36 29.55
C PHE A 38 -8.32 13.09 28.84
N TYR A 39 -7.85 12.52 27.75
CA TYR A 39 -6.74 13.00 26.96
C TYR A 39 -7.23 13.54 25.61
N PHE A 40 -7.13 14.85 25.40
CA PHE A 40 -7.59 15.50 24.16
C PHE A 40 -6.57 15.31 23.04
N PHE A 41 -7.05 14.95 21.84
CA PHE A 41 -6.18 14.79 20.67
C PHE A 41 -5.59 16.12 20.21
N GLN A 42 -6.37 17.19 20.28
CA GLN A 42 -5.91 18.55 20.01
C GLN A 42 -6.41 19.52 21.10
N PRO A 43 -5.63 20.58 21.44
CA PRO A 43 -6.01 21.51 22.52
C PRO A 43 -7.30 22.29 22.28
N ASN A 44 -7.68 22.47 21.01
CA ASN A 44 -8.87 23.20 20.56
C ASN A 44 -10.13 22.33 20.46
N LEU A 45 -10.01 21.01 20.62
CA LEU A 45 -11.18 20.13 20.62
C LEU A 45 -11.95 20.25 21.93
N GLU A 46 -13.27 20.13 21.80
CA GLU A 46 -14.20 20.30 22.91
C GLU A 46 -14.99 19.01 23.13
N LEU A 47 -15.04 18.55 24.38
CA LEU A 47 -15.86 17.43 24.83
C LEU A 47 -17.16 17.99 25.41
N GLU A 48 -18.30 17.54 24.87
CA GLU A 48 -19.60 17.88 25.42
C GLU A 48 -19.93 17.00 26.62
N LEU A 49 -20.30 17.63 27.73
CA LEU A 49 -20.75 16.96 28.95
C LEU A 49 -22.27 17.08 29.07
N ILE A 50 -22.91 15.97 29.42
CA ILE A 50 -24.36 15.86 29.66
C ILE A 50 -24.63 15.55 31.13
N LYS A 51 -25.80 15.98 31.58
CA LYS A 51 -26.21 15.94 32.98
C LYS A 51 -26.59 14.53 33.45
N GLU A 52 -27.14 13.74 32.54
CA GLU A 52 -27.72 12.43 32.82
C GLU A 52 -27.36 11.44 31.72
N THR A 53 -27.26 10.16 32.07
CA THR A 53 -26.91 9.08 31.15
C THR A 53 -28.10 8.64 30.30
N LYS A 54 -28.64 9.58 29.51
CA LYS A 54 -29.80 9.40 28.62
C LYS A 54 -29.55 10.15 27.31
N LEU A 55 -30.07 9.66 26.20
CA LEU A 55 -30.01 10.35 24.90
C LEU A 55 -31.40 10.77 24.41
N PRO A 56 -31.57 12.00 23.89
CA PRO A 56 -30.62 13.12 23.97
C PRO A 56 -30.54 13.65 25.41
N GLY A 57 -29.31 13.78 25.95
CA GLY A 57 -29.09 14.24 27.32
C GLY A 57 -29.10 15.77 27.39
N LYS A 58 -29.43 16.31 28.57
CA LYS A 58 -29.32 17.77 28.79
C LYS A 58 -27.83 18.16 28.87
N VAL A 59 -27.37 18.98 27.94
CA VAL A 59 -25.99 19.49 27.92
C VAL A 59 -25.74 20.35 29.15
N VAL A 60 -24.69 20.02 29.90
CA VAL A 60 -24.12 20.83 30.98
C VAL A 60 -23.23 21.89 30.37
N GLY A 61 -22.34 21.50 29.46
CA GLY A 61 -21.44 22.43 28.78
C GLY A 61 -20.33 21.70 28.04
N LYS A 62 -19.41 22.46 27.44
CA LYS A 62 -18.27 21.93 26.71
C LYS A 62 -16.97 22.11 27.48
N VAL A 63 -16.08 21.13 27.43
CA VAL A 63 -14.77 21.11 28.12
C VAL A 63 -13.61 20.85 27.19
N SER A 64 -12.42 21.34 27.55
CA SER A 64 -11.21 21.32 26.72
C SER A 64 -10.01 20.76 27.49
N ALA A 65 -8.86 20.65 26.82
CA ALA A 65 -7.62 20.20 27.43
C ALA A 65 -7.20 21.00 28.69
N LYS A 66 -7.61 22.26 28.80
CA LYS A 66 -7.31 23.13 29.96
C LYS A 66 -8.06 22.74 31.23
N ASP A 67 -9.15 22.00 31.11
CA ASP A 67 -10.05 21.67 32.23
C ASP A 67 -9.61 20.43 33.01
N ASN A 68 -8.58 19.71 32.55
CA ASN A 68 -8.00 18.52 33.19
C ASN A 68 -9.05 17.51 33.71
N ILE A 69 -9.82 16.94 32.77
CA ILE A 69 -10.99 16.12 33.09
C ILE A 69 -10.60 14.79 33.74
N GLU A 70 -11.14 14.53 34.92
CA GLU A 70 -10.98 13.29 35.66
C GLU A 70 -12.16 12.37 35.41
N VAL A 71 -11.89 11.15 34.96
CA VAL A 71 -12.87 10.11 34.63
C VAL A 71 -12.91 9.10 35.76
N THR A 72 -14.05 8.97 36.41
CA THR A 72 -14.22 8.21 37.65
C THR A 72 -14.87 6.84 37.42
N ALA A 73 -15.70 6.70 36.38
CA ALA A 73 -16.39 5.44 36.12
C ALA A 73 -16.78 5.24 34.66
N TYR A 74 -16.99 3.97 34.33
CA TYR A 74 -17.62 3.47 33.12
C TYR A 74 -19.04 3.02 33.43
N ILE A 75 -20.02 3.41 32.61
CA ILE A 75 -21.44 3.14 32.83
C ILE A 75 -22.05 2.48 31.60
N GLU A 76 -22.65 1.31 31.78
CA GLU A 76 -23.47 0.63 30.78
C GLU A 76 -24.94 0.73 31.14
N ILE A 77 -25.76 1.05 30.15
CA ILE A 77 -27.22 1.11 30.27
C ILE A 77 -27.82 0.24 29.18
N ILE A 78 -28.60 -0.76 29.59
CA ILE A 78 -29.30 -1.65 28.67
C ILE A 78 -30.74 -1.16 28.54
N GLU A 79 -31.09 -0.61 27.37
CA GLU A 79 -32.42 -0.15 27.01
C GLU A 79 -32.87 -0.85 25.73
N LYS A 80 -34.02 -1.55 25.76
CA LYS A 80 -34.67 -2.13 24.57
C LYS A 80 -33.68 -2.87 23.63
N GLU A 81 -32.88 -3.78 24.21
CA GLU A 81 -31.86 -4.59 23.53
C GLU A 81 -30.60 -3.83 23.04
N GLN A 82 -30.47 -2.54 23.32
CA GLN A 82 -29.27 -1.76 23.02
C GLN A 82 -28.49 -1.45 24.30
N THR A 83 -27.17 -1.62 24.25
CA THR A 83 -26.26 -1.20 25.32
C THR A 83 -25.68 0.16 24.98
N LEU A 84 -26.08 1.18 25.74
CA LEU A 84 -25.50 2.52 25.69
C LEU A 84 -24.38 2.63 26.71
N THR A 85 -23.28 3.26 26.31
CA THR A 85 -22.09 3.41 27.14
C THR A 85 -21.80 4.88 27.40
N PHE A 86 -21.62 5.22 28.67
CA PHE A 86 -21.24 6.55 29.15
C PHE A 86 -20.02 6.49 30.07
N PHE A 87 -19.35 7.61 30.19
CA PHE A 87 -18.24 7.82 31.12
C PHE A 87 -18.62 8.89 32.12
N GLU A 88 -18.42 8.62 33.41
CA GLU A 88 -18.61 9.57 34.49
C GLU A 88 -17.35 10.40 34.70
N VAL A 89 -17.52 11.70 34.84
CA VAL A 89 -16.44 12.65 35.11
C VAL A 89 -16.75 13.52 36.31
N ASN A 90 -15.69 13.94 37.01
CA ASN A 90 -15.77 15.02 37.97
C ASN A 90 -16.02 16.33 37.20
N CYS A 91 -17.07 17.05 37.58
CA CYS A 91 -17.45 18.27 36.91
C CYS A 91 -16.37 19.35 37.14
N PRO A 92 -15.82 19.97 36.07
CA PRO A 92 -14.80 20.99 36.23
C PRO A 92 -15.33 22.19 37.02
N GLU A 93 -14.45 22.87 37.76
CA GLU A 93 -14.84 23.99 38.64
C GLU A 93 -15.71 25.04 37.94
N ARG A 94 -15.44 25.37 36.67
CA ARG A 94 -16.24 26.34 35.92
C ARG A 94 -17.67 25.89 35.58
N LEU A 95 -17.94 24.58 35.57
CA LEU A 95 -19.25 24.00 35.26
C LEU A 95 -19.93 23.44 36.52
N LYS A 96 -19.30 23.52 37.69
CA LYS A 96 -19.73 22.87 38.93
C LYS A 96 -21.15 23.25 39.36
N SER A 97 -21.58 24.49 39.10
CA SER A 97 -22.94 24.97 39.40
C SER A 97 -24.04 24.39 38.50
N GLN A 98 -23.66 23.74 37.39
CA GLN A 98 -24.56 23.17 36.39
C GLN A 98 -24.66 21.65 36.48
N CYS A 99 -23.82 21.02 37.32
CA CYS A 99 -23.75 19.59 37.57
C CYS A 99 -24.49 19.22 38.86
N ASP A 100 -25.31 18.18 38.82
CA ASP A 100 -25.89 17.60 40.03
C ASP A 100 -24.84 16.73 40.72
N ASP A 101 -24.69 16.89 42.05
CA ASP A 101 -23.71 16.17 42.88
C ASP A 101 -22.24 16.28 42.40
N GLY A 102 -21.93 17.31 41.62
CA GLY A 102 -20.58 17.55 41.08
C GLY A 102 -20.16 16.57 39.97
N LYS A 103 -21.10 15.84 39.37
CA LYS A 103 -20.83 14.84 38.33
C LYS A 103 -21.42 15.22 36.99
N ALA A 104 -20.74 14.78 35.92
CA ALA A 104 -21.26 14.86 34.56
C ALA A 104 -20.90 13.60 33.77
N TYR A 105 -21.46 13.48 32.57
CA TYR A 105 -21.29 12.30 31.73
C TYR A 105 -20.93 12.67 30.29
N PHE A 106 -20.26 11.78 29.57
CA PHE A 106 -20.16 11.87 28.12
C PHE A 106 -20.34 10.49 27.46
N PRO A 107 -20.92 10.41 26.26
CA PRO A 107 -21.16 9.15 25.59
C PRO A 107 -19.87 8.57 24.98
N SER A 108 -19.78 7.24 24.88
CA SER A 108 -18.57 6.54 24.44
C SER A 108 -18.06 6.94 23.05
N HIS A 109 -18.95 7.30 22.13
CA HIS A 109 -18.59 7.69 20.76
C HIS A 109 -17.81 9.02 20.66
N MET A 110 -17.73 9.80 21.75
CA MET A 110 -16.92 11.02 21.81
C MET A 110 -15.42 10.71 22.03
N ARG A 111 -15.06 9.45 22.30
CA ARG A 111 -13.67 9.01 22.46
C ARG A 111 -13.29 7.88 21.51
N LEU A 112 -12.00 7.76 21.22
CA LEU A 112 -11.45 6.52 20.67
C LEU A 112 -11.10 5.56 21.82
N GLY A 113 -11.15 4.25 21.57
CA GLY A 113 -10.58 3.25 22.49
C GLY A 113 -9.06 3.21 22.42
N ALA A 114 -8.39 2.93 23.53
CA ALA A 114 -6.93 2.75 23.55
C ALA A 114 -6.50 1.65 22.57
N ASP A 115 -7.24 0.54 22.50
CA ASP A 115 -6.99 -0.57 21.56
C ASP A 115 -7.14 -0.12 20.10
N ALA A 116 -8.14 0.73 19.82
CA ALA A 116 -8.34 1.28 18.48
C ALA A 116 -7.19 2.21 18.07
N ILE A 117 -6.67 3.02 19.00
CA ILE A 117 -5.48 3.84 18.76
C ILE A 117 -4.30 2.92 18.47
N SER A 118 -4.05 1.93 19.32
CA SER A 118 -2.94 0.97 19.17
C SER A 118 -2.98 0.29 17.79
N ASN A 119 -4.12 -0.26 17.38
CA ASN A 119 -4.26 -0.93 16.08
C ASN A 119 -4.01 0.04 14.90
N LEU A 120 -4.59 1.25 14.94
CA LEU A 120 -4.37 2.25 13.88
C LEU A 120 -2.89 2.68 13.79
N THR A 121 -2.20 2.74 14.93
CA THR A 121 -0.77 3.09 14.96
C THR A 121 0.11 1.97 14.41
N GLN A 122 -0.17 0.72 14.78
CA GLN A 122 0.59 -0.46 14.34
C GLN A 122 0.42 -0.75 12.84
N ASP A 123 -0.72 -0.37 12.26
CA ASP A 123 -1.00 -0.55 10.84
C ASP A 123 -0.51 0.61 9.97
N GLY A 124 0.15 1.63 10.54
CA GLY A 124 0.61 2.80 9.79
C GLY A 124 -0.52 3.68 9.23
N ARG A 125 -1.77 3.43 9.62
CA ARG A 125 -2.95 4.07 9.05
C ARG A 125 -3.08 5.52 9.53
N THR A 126 -3.75 6.30 8.69
CA THR A 126 -4.12 7.68 9.03
C THR A 126 -5.15 7.67 10.16
N ILE A 127 -4.94 8.52 11.17
CA ILE A 127 -5.94 8.74 12.22
C ILE A 127 -6.81 9.92 11.79
N ALA A 128 -8.08 9.64 11.45
CA ALA A 128 -9.09 10.64 11.12
C ALA A 128 -10.14 10.73 12.25
N PRO A 129 -10.04 11.72 13.15
CA PRO A 129 -10.98 11.88 14.25
C PRO A 129 -12.23 12.65 13.78
N ASP A 130 -13.10 12.02 12.99
CA ASP A 130 -14.28 12.75 12.46
C ASP A 130 -15.37 12.99 13.51
N LYS A 131 -15.35 12.25 14.64
CA LYS A 131 -16.33 12.39 15.75
C LYS A 131 -15.75 12.24 17.16
N THR A 132 -14.47 11.90 17.29
CA THR A 132 -13.83 11.63 18.59
C THR A 132 -12.88 12.77 18.94
N VAL A 133 -12.94 13.23 20.19
CA VAL A 133 -12.16 14.39 20.65
C VAL A 133 -10.98 14.03 21.54
N GLY A 134 -10.91 12.77 21.97
CA GLY A 134 -9.86 12.27 22.85
C GLY A 134 -9.94 10.78 23.17
N THR A 135 -9.17 10.38 24.18
CA THR A 135 -9.15 9.03 24.76
C THR A 135 -9.09 9.11 26.28
N ILE A 136 -9.11 7.97 26.97
CA ILE A 136 -8.98 7.89 28.43
C ILE A 136 -7.67 7.19 28.76
N VAL A 137 -6.89 7.76 29.67
CA VAL A 137 -5.57 7.26 30.06
C VAL A 137 -5.40 7.27 31.58
N GLY A 138 -4.50 6.41 32.10
CA GLY A 138 -4.14 6.45 33.51
C GLY A 138 -3.49 7.77 33.90
N LYS A 139 -3.56 8.15 35.19
CA LYS A 139 -2.99 9.41 35.69
C LYS A 139 -1.48 9.54 35.38
N ASN A 140 -0.70 8.50 35.63
CA ASN A 140 0.74 8.51 35.34
C ASN A 140 1.01 8.55 33.83
N ASP A 141 0.21 7.80 33.05
CA ASP A 141 0.32 7.76 31.60
C ASP A 141 0.01 9.13 30.95
N PHE A 142 -0.87 9.94 31.56
CA PHE A 142 -1.20 11.31 31.12
C PHE A 142 0.03 12.23 31.13
N GLU A 143 0.83 12.17 32.19
CA GLU A 143 2.05 12.99 32.32
C GLU A 143 3.11 12.55 31.30
N VAL A 144 3.31 11.24 31.16
CA VAL A 144 4.22 10.66 30.17
C VAL A 144 3.82 11.04 28.74
N LEU A 145 2.52 10.95 28.39
CA LEU A 145 2.03 11.33 27.07
C LEU A 145 2.27 12.80 26.72
N ASN A 146 2.05 13.71 27.67
CA ASN A 146 2.33 15.13 27.45
C ASN A 146 3.82 15.38 27.24
N LEU A 147 4.69 14.76 28.05
CA LEU A 147 6.13 14.84 27.88
C LEU A 147 6.57 14.34 26.50
N LEU A 148 6.06 13.18 26.07
CA LEU A 148 6.36 12.60 24.76
C LEU A 148 5.91 13.50 23.61
N ARG A 149 4.70 14.06 23.67
CA ARG A 149 4.20 14.96 22.61
C ARG A 149 4.98 16.26 22.55
N ASP A 150 5.32 16.85 23.70
CA ASP A 150 6.12 18.08 23.73
C ASP A 150 7.51 17.84 23.13
N TRP A 151 8.13 16.69 23.42
CA TRP A 151 9.38 16.28 22.79
C TRP A 151 9.23 16.03 21.29
N LEU A 152 8.23 15.27 20.87
CA LEU A 152 7.97 14.97 19.46
C LEU A 152 7.69 16.25 18.64
N ARG A 153 7.02 17.24 19.24
CA ARG A 153 6.68 18.53 18.59
C ARG A 153 7.87 19.49 18.55
N THR A 154 8.66 19.53 19.61
CA THR A 154 9.80 20.46 19.76
C THR A 154 11.08 19.74 20.23
N PRO A 155 11.61 18.80 19.42
CA PRO A 155 12.77 17.99 19.82
C PRO A 155 14.06 18.80 19.96
N ASP A 156 14.08 20.00 19.40
CA ASP A 156 15.17 20.97 19.46
C ASP A 156 15.20 21.78 20.77
N LYS A 157 14.15 21.70 21.60
CA LYS A 157 14.02 22.45 22.88
C LYS A 157 14.12 21.57 24.12
N VAL A 158 13.87 20.28 23.99
CA VAL A 158 13.91 19.34 25.11
C VAL A 158 15.33 18.83 25.31
N LYS A 159 15.91 19.13 26.47
CA LYS A 159 17.30 18.79 26.81
C LYS A 159 17.49 17.34 27.26
N SER A 160 16.45 16.75 27.83
CA SER A 160 16.51 15.40 28.37
C SER A 160 15.20 14.67 28.19
N ILE A 161 15.27 13.40 27.82
CA ILE A 161 14.12 12.50 27.83
C ILE A 161 14.55 11.10 28.27
N ASP A 162 13.73 10.51 29.14
CA ASP A 162 13.93 9.13 29.61
C ASP A 162 12.93 8.20 28.92
N LEU A 163 13.45 7.32 28.06
CA LEU A 163 12.69 6.29 27.37
C LEU A 163 12.87 4.90 28.00
N THR A 164 13.60 4.81 29.12
CA THR A 164 14.01 3.54 29.75
C THR A 164 12.83 2.67 30.18
N ASN A 165 11.68 3.26 30.54
CA ASN A 165 10.49 2.54 31.02
C ASN A 165 9.20 3.00 30.35
N VAL A 166 9.30 3.64 29.17
CA VAL A 166 8.13 4.09 28.43
C VAL A 166 7.46 2.91 27.75
N LYS A 167 6.18 2.69 28.05
CA LYS A 167 5.35 1.68 27.38
C LYS A 167 5.20 2.01 25.89
N THR A 168 5.38 1.01 25.03
CA THR A 168 5.27 1.16 23.57
C THR A 168 3.91 1.71 23.13
N GLU A 169 2.81 1.33 23.78
CA GLU A 169 1.47 1.83 23.41
C GLU A 169 1.33 3.34 23.66
N LEU A 170 1.95 3.85 24.72
CA LEU A 170 1.93 5.28 25.03
C LEU A 170 2.76 6.08 24.04
N PHE A 171 3.94 5.57 23.68
CA PHE A 171 4.78 6.20 22.67
C PHE A 171 4.06 6.27 21.31
N ASN A 172 3.48 5.15 20.87
CA ASN A 172 2.74 5.08 19.62
C ASN A 172 1.51 5.99 19.63
N THR A 173 0.80 6.07 20.75
CA THR A 173 -0.30 7.02 20.94
C THR A 173 0.17 8.45 20.76
N ALA A 174 1.25 8.86 21.44
CA ALA A 174 1.80 10.22 21.29
C ALA A 174 2.22 10.51 19.84
N LEU A 175 2.93 9.56 19.22
CA LEU A 175 3.42 9.65 17.84
C LEU A 175 2.27 9.83 16.85
N ALA A 176 1.23 9.01 16.92
CA ALA A 176 0.15 9.05 15.95
C ALA A 176 -0.81 10.24 16.16
N LEU A 177 -0.88 10.79 17.37
CA LEU A 177 -1.62 12.02 17.64
C LEU A 177 -0.90 13.26 17.12
N GLU A 178 0.43 13.34 17.25
CA GLU A 178 1.21 14.45 16.67
C GLU A 178 1.37 14.31 15.15
N TYR A 179 1.48 13.08 14.66
CA TYR A 179 1.68 12.76 13.24
C TYR A 179 0.58 11.81 12.75
N PRO A 180 -0.65 12.33 12.55
CA PRO A 180 -1.80 11.53 12.15
C PRO A 180 -1.70 11.02 10.71
N LYS A 181 -0.98 11.73 9.82
CA LYS A 181 -0.73 11.32 8.44
C LYS A 181 0.46 10.35 8.37
N SER A 182 0.35 9.31 7.53
CA SER A 182 1.39 8.29 7.36
C SER A 182 2.74 8.87 6.94
N ASP A 183 2.78 9.82 5.99
CA ASP A 183 4.03 10.43 5.51
C ASP A 183 4.76 11.24 6.59
N ASP A 184 4.01 12.05 7.34
CA ASP A 184 4.55 12.84 8.44
C ASP A 184 5.03 11.92 9.57
N ARG A 185 4.33 10.81 9.79
CA ARG A 185 4.73 9.79 10.77
C ARG A 185 5.99 9.06 10.33
N LEU A 186 6.06 8.62 9.07
CA LEU A 186 7.23 7.96 8.49
C LEU A 186 8.47 8.84 8.63
N LYS A 187 8.34 10.16 8.42
CA LYS A 187 9.42 11.12 8.66
C LYS A 187 10.04 10.94 10.03
N VAL A 188 9.20 10.96 11.05
CA VAL A 188 9.64 11.00 12.43
C VAL A 188 10.10 9.63 12.89
N VAL A 189 9.37 8.57 12.54
CA VAL A 189 9.79 7.18 12.82
C VAL A 189 11.17 6.90 12.24
N ASN A 190 11.42 7.31 10.99
CA ASN A 190 12.70 7.07 10.32
C ASN A 190 13.88 7.80 11.00
N GLU A 191 13.63 8.90 11.70
CA GLU A 191 14.64 9.57 12.53
C GLU A 191 14.75 8.92 13.91
N LEU A 192 13.62 8.57 14.54
CA LEU A 192 13.57 8.00 15.88
C LEU A 192 14.30 6.66 15.98
N VAL A 193 14.18 5.80 14.96
CA VAL A 193 14.89 4.50 14.95
C VAL A 193 16.42 4.64 14.96
N LEU A 194 16.95 5.78 14.54
CA LEU A 194 18.39 6.06 14.50
C LEU A 194 18.92 6.54 15.85
N LEU A 195 18.05 6.98 16.76
CA LEU A 195 18.49 7.58 18.02
C LEU A 195 19.45 6.69 18.82
N PRO A 196 19.21 5.38 19.02
CA PRO A 196 20.12 4.52 19.79
C PRO A 196 21.54 4.48 19.23
N GLU A 197 21.67 4.46 17.90
CA GLU A 197 22.96 4.45 17.20
C GLU A 197 23.68 5.80 17.31
N LEU A 198 22.93 6.89 17.42
CA LEU A 198 23.44 8.26 17.46
C LEU A 198 23.82 8.76 18.87
N VAL A 199 23.38 8.10 19.95
CA VAL A 199 23.66 8.52 21.36
C VAL A 199 25.16 8.71 21.66
N ASN A 200 26.02 7.96 20.96
CA ASN A 200 27.47 7.98 21.18
C ASN A 200 28.28 8.49 19.98
N GLN A 201 27.61 8.95 18.91
CA GLN A 201 28.29 9.45 17.73
C GLN A 201 28.57 10.96 17.85
N THR A 202 29.85 11.31 18.02
CA THR A 202 30.29 12.71 18.10
C THR A 202 30.44 13.38 16.74
N SER A 203 30.53 12.62 15.65
CA SER A 203 30.54 13.12 14.28
C SER A 203 30.13 12.02 13.28
N SER A 204 29.04 12.23 12.54
CA SER A 204 28.70 11.42 11.37
C SER A 204 29.24 12.09 10.11
N LYS A 205 29.72 11.31 9.13
CA LYS A 205 30.09 11.84 7.80
C LYS A 205 28.87 11.98 6.88
N ASP A 206 27.76 11.34 7.22
CA ASP A 206 26.53 11.42 6.44
C ASP A 206 25.76 12.71 6.78
N PRO A 207 25.54 13.63 5.81
CA PRO A 207 24.80 14.88 6.05
C PRO A 207 23.35 14.66 6.53
N ARG A 208 22.74 13.51 6.22
CA ARG A 208 21.39 13.14 6.68
C ARG A 208 21.40 12.79 8.17
N LEU A 209 22.41 12.07 8.64
CA LEU A 209 22.57 11.77 10.07
C LEU A 209 22.91 13.04 10.85
N GLU A 210 23.74 13.93 10.30
CA GLU A 210 23.98 15.25 10.92
C GLU A 210 22.69 16.06 11.10
N PHE A 211 21.77 16.01 10.13
CA PHE A 211 20.48 16.69 10.24
C PHE A 211 19.65 16.16 11.43
N VAL A 212 19.65 14.84 11.65
CA VAL A 212 18.98 14.21 12.81
C VAL A 212 19.62 14.68 14.12
N VAL A 213 20.96 14.63 14.22
CA VAL A 213 21.69 15.09 15.42
C VAL A 213 21.41 16.58 15.71
N LYS A 214 21.30 17.41 14.67
CA LYS A 214 20.95 18.84 14.82
C LYS A 214 19.50 19.04 15.30
N ARG A 215 18.57 18.19 14.84
CA ARG A 215 17.13 18.26 15.17
C ARG A 215 16.83 17.84 16.61
N TYR A 216 17.47 16.79 17.13
CA TYR A 216 17.20 16.26 18.47
C TYR A 216 18.23 16.77 19.48
N LEU A 217 17.85 17.76 20.30
CA LEU A 217 18.75 18.38 21.29
C LEU A 217 19.28 17.36 22.31
N VAL A 218 18.47 16.35 22.67
CA VAL A 218 18.85 15.26 23.58
C VAL A 218 20.10 14.49 23.16
N LEU A 219 20.43 14.45 21.86
CA LEU A 219 21.66 13.80 21.36
C LEU A 219 22.92 14.64 21.55
N ARG A 220 22.77 15.96 21.74
CA ARG A 220 23.89 16.90 21.85
C ARG A 220 24.20 17.31 23.28
N GLU A 221 23.18 17.31 24.13
CA GLU A 221 23.33 17.62 25.56
C GLU A 221 24.10 16.49 26.24
N SER A 222 25.27 16.80 26.80
CA SER A 222 26.10 15.85 27.55
C SER A 222 26.02 16.20 29.04
N GLY A 223 25.28 15.40 29.80
CA GLY A 223 25.26 15.46 31.26
C GLY A 223 26.43 14.67 31.88
N LYS A 224 26.47 14.57 33.22
CA LYS A 224 27.46 13.78 33.97
C LYS A 224 27.45 12.26 33.66
N ALA A 225 26.47 11.77 32.90
CA ALA A 225 26.26 10.37 32.54
C ALA A 225 26.30 10.09 31.02
N GLY A 226 26.57 11.08 30.17
CA GLY A 226 26.43 10.97 28.71
C GLY A 226 25.25 11.78 28.16
N SER A 227 24.71 11.39 26.99
CA SER A 227 23.66 12.14 26.27
C SER A 227 22.41 12.41 27.13
N GLY A 228 21.62 13.43 26.79
CA GLY A 228 20.33 13.74 27.41
C GLY A 228 19.23 12.70 27.12
N LEU A 229 19.49 11.73 26.23
CA LEU A 229 18.62 10.60 25.96
C LEU A 229 18.99 9.41 26.85
N SER A 230 18.07 8.98 27.71
CA SER A 230 18.21 7.75 28.50
C SER A 230 17.47 6.60 27.83
N LEU A 231 18.19 5.51 27.60
CA LEU A 231 17.71 4.29 26.94
C LEU A 231 17.89 3.08 27.87
N ALA A 232 17.03 2.08 27.74
CA ALA A 232 17.23 0.81 28.43
C ALA A 232 18.54 0.15 27.95
N ALA A 233 19.34 -0.36 28.90
CA ALA A 233 20.63 -0.98 28.61
C ALA A 233 20.54 -2.25 27.76
N ASN A 234 19.35 -2.88 27.76
CA ASN A 234 18.97 -4.00 26.92
C ASN A 234 17.62 -3.63 26.27
N ASP A 235 17.29 -4.20 25.11
CA ASP A 235 16.04 -3.96 24.37
C ASP A 235 14.78 -4.56 25.07
N THR A 236 14.77 -4.58 26.41
CA THR A 236 13.77 -5.24 27.25
C THR A 236 12.36 -4.66 27.11
N ASN A 237 12.23 -3.46 26.53
CA ASN A 237 10.94 -2.80 26.36
C ASN A 237 10.40 -2.87 24.92
N GLY A 238 11.19 -3.36 23.95
CA GLY A 238 10.77 -3.55 22.56
C GLY A 238 10.31 -2.30 21.82
N LEU A 239 10.53 -1.09 22.37
CA LEU A 239 10.08 0.17 21.76
C LEU A 239 10.74 0.41 20.39
N PHE A 240 12.06 0.24 20.31
CA PHE A 240 12.79 0.48 19.07
C PHE A 240 12.57 -0.62 18.03
N GLU A 241 12.40 -1.87 18.46
CA GLU A 241 11.91 -2.94 17.59
C GLU A 241 10.53 -2.61 17.02
N ASN A 242 9.60 -2.09 17.84
CA ASN A 242 8.30 -1.68 17.36
C ASN A 242 8.39 -0.51 16.35
N LEU A 243 9.25 0.47 16.60
CA LEU A 243 9.50 1.57 15.67
C LEU A 243 10.13 1.08 14.36
N ARG A 244 11.02 0.08 14.40
CA ARG A 244 11.60 -0.57 13.21
C ARG A 244 10.52 -1.27 12.39
N LEU A 245 9.66 -2.07 13.02
CA LEU A 245 8.53 -2.74 12.35
C LEU A 245 7.55 -1.72 11.75
N GLN A 246 7.26 -0.64 12.47
CA GLN A 246 6.39 0.42 11.97
C GLN A 246 7.03 1.15 10.78
N LYS A 247 8.35 1.40 10.82
CA LYS A 247 9.11 1.97 9.71
C LYS A 247 8.98 1.09 8.48
N GLU A 248 9.23 -0.21 8.60
CA GLU A 248 9.17 -1.16 7.49
C GLU A 248 7.79 -1.16 6.84
N LYS A 249 6.70 -1.21 7.63
CA LYS A 249 5.34 -1.13 7.09
C LYS A 249 5.09 0.16 6.31
N LEU A 250 5.46 1.30 6.89
CA LEU A 250 5.27 2.62 6.27
C LEU A 250 6.14 2.80 5.01
N GLU A 251 7.36 2.28 5.01
CA GLU A 251 8.25 2.27 3.85
C GLU A 251 7.69 1.40 2.73
N THR A 252 7.28 0.17 3.03
CA THR A 252 6.67 -0.75 2.06
C THR A 252 5.47 -0.09 1.39
N GLN A 253 4.55 0.48 2.19
CA GLN A 253 3.40 1.20 1.65
C GLN A 253 3.81 2.40 0.78
N LEU A 254 4.77 3.22 1.24
CA LEU A 254 5.25 4.37 0.47
C LEU A 254 5.79 3.93 -0.89
N PHE A 255 6.62 2.89 -0.93
CA PHE A 255 7.33 2.45 -2.12
C PHE A 255 6.41 1.77 -3.11
N SER A 256 5.46 0.96 -2.63
CA SER A 256 4.56 0.21 -3.49
C SER A 256 3.49 1.11 -4.13
N GLU A 257 2.96 2.06 -3.35
CA GLU A 257 1.93 2.99 -3.82
C GLU A 257 2.51 4.24 -4.52
N PHE A 258 3.83 4.42 -4.61
CA PHE A 258 4.44 5.71 -4.99
C PHE A 258 3.89 6.26 -6.33
N ALA A 259 3.79 5.41 -7.35
CA ALA A 259 3.29 5.80 -8.68
C ALA A 259 1.80 6.19 -8.67
N LEU A 260 1.02 5.71 -7.70
CA LEU A 260 -0.42 5.98 -7.55
C LEU A 260 -0.73 7.24 -6.74
N ARG A 261 0.26 7.81 -6.04
CA ARG A 261 0.01 8.91 -5.08
C ARG A 261 -0.54 10.17 -5.74
N THR A 262 -0.32 10.36 -7.04
CA THR A 262 -0.87 11.49 -7.79
C THR A 262 -1.11 11.16 -9.26
N ASP A 263 -2.08 11.84 -9.87
CA ASP A 263 -2.42 11.72 -11.29
C ASP A 263 -1.59 12.67 -12.20
N SER A 264 -0.37 13.04 -11.82
CA SER A 264 0.50 13.89 -12.66
C SER A 264 1.97 13.72 -12.31
N TYR A 265 2.87 13.88 -13.29
CA TYR A 265 4.32 13.86 -13.01
C TYR A 265 4.76 14.98 -12.08
N LYS A 266 4.22 16.19 -12.25
CA LYS A 266 4.41 17.30 -11.31
C LYS A 266 4.02 16.94 -9.88
N GLY A 267 2.91 16.22 -9.71
CA GLY A 267 2.46 15.70 -8.42
C GLY A 267 3.47 14.71 -7.83
N LEU A 268 3.92 13.73 -8.61
CA LEU A 268 4.91 12.73 -8.18
C LEU A 268 6.24 13.39 -7.78
N VAL A 269 6.69 14.39 -8.54
CA VAL A 269 7.86 15.22 -8.22
C VAL A 269 7.68 15.93 -6.88
N SER A 270 6.49 16.49 -6.63
CA SER A 270 6.17 17.10 -5.34
C SER A 270 6.21 16.06 -4.21
N GLN A 271 5.65 14.86 -4.42
CA GLN A 271 5.70 13.78 -3.44
C GLN A 271 7.14 13.34 -3.14
N PHE A 272 7.96 13.12 -4.16
CA PHE A 272 9.38 12.78 -4.00
C PHE A 272 10.10 13.82 -3.14
N ASN A 273 9.96 15.10 -3.49
CA ASN A 273 10.69 16.19 -2.85
C ASN A 273 10.21 16.51 -1.43
N LYS A 274 9.04 16.03 -1.00
CA LYS A 274 8.65 16.08 0.43
C LYS A 274 9.63 15.30 1.32
N PHE A 275 10.22 14.23 0.78
CA PHE A 275 11.12 13.34 1.50
C PHE A 275 12.59 13.74 1.39
N LYS A 276 12.95 14.87 0.76
CA LYS A 276 14.35 15.23 0.42
C LYS A 276 15.36 15.22 1.59
N ASN A 277 14.89 15.40 2.82
CA ASN A 277 15.73 15.40 4.03
C ASN A 277 15.54 14.14 4.89
N HIS A 278 14.77 13.16 4.41
CA HIS A 278 14.54 11.91 5.14
C HIS A 278 15.69 10.97 4.88
N TYR A 279 16.11 10.27 5.94
CA TYR A 279 17.21 9.32 5.86
C TYR A 279 16.89 8.20 4.86
N LEU A 280 17.65 8.14 3.76
CA LEU A 280 17.62 7.11 2.71
C LEU A 280 16.32 6.96 1.89
N ILE A 281 15.24 7.69 2.21
CA ILE A 281 13.97 7.58 1.47
C ILE A 281 14.11 8.10 0.03
N PRO A 282 14.65 9.31 -0.24
CA PRO A 282 14.85 9.78 -1.62
C PRO A 282 15.67 8.82 -2.47
N GLU A 283 16.71 8.23 -1.89
CA GLU A 283 17.61 7.29 -2.54
C GLU A 283 16.90 5.98 -2.89
N LYS A 284 16.12 5.41 -1.97
CA LYS A 284 15.31 4.21 -2.22
C LYS A 284 14.25 4.47 -3.29
N VAL A 285 13.52 5.58 -3.22
CA VAL A 285 12.52 5.95 -4.25
C VAL A 285 13.20 6.20 -5.60
N PHE A 286 14.37 6.83 -5.63
CA PHE A 286 15.15 6.99 -6.84
C PHE A 286 15.54 5.64 -7.44
N GLN A 287 16.03 4.68 -6.63
CA GLN A 287 16.33 3.33 -7.13
C GLN A 287 15.11 2.67 -7.75
N LEU A 288 13.93 2.80 -7.13
CA LEU A 288 12.69 2.23 -7.64
C LEU A 288 12.30 2.85 -8.99
N ILE A 289 12.26 4.18 -9.09
CA ILE A 289 11.83 4.87 -10.31
C ILE A 289 12.89 4.72 -11.41
N ALA A 290 14.18 4.81 -11.09
CA ALA A 290 15.26 4.81 -12.06
C ALA A 290 15.68 3.42 -12.52
N LYS A 291 15.25 2.35 -11.84
CA LYS A 291 15.53 0.97 -12.24
C LYS A 291 15.12 0.74 -13.70
N ASN A 292 16.09 0.29 -14.50
CA ASN A 292 15.98 0.08 -15.94
C ASN A 292 15.48 1.30 -16.74
N GLY A 293 15.54 2.50 -16.15
CA GLY A 293 15.15 3.73 -16.81
C GLY A 293 16.25 4.25 -17.73
N ALA A 294 15.85 4.82 -18.87
CA ALA A 294 16.74 5.46 -19.82
C ALA A 294 16.75 6.98 -19.59
N TYR A 295 17.90 7.56 -19.29
CA TYR A 295 18.04 8.99 -19.04
C TYR A 295 19.11 9.61 -19.94
N SER A 296 18.84 10.81 -20.46
CA SER A 296 19.88 11.74 -20.90
C SER A 296 20.49 12.38 -19.65
N ALA A 297 21.82 12.43 -19.61
CA ALA A 297 22.58 12.95 -18.49
C ALA A 297 23.31 14.25 -18.85
N LYS A 298 23.39 15.17 -17.89
CA LYS A 298 24.22 16.38 -17.97
C LYS A 298 25.00 16.56 -16.67
N GLY A 299 26.21 17.11 -16.76
CA GLY A 299 27.05 17.53 -15.62
C GLY A 299 28.24 16.62 -15.30
N LEU A 300 28.34 15.45 -15.94
CA LEU A 300 29.46 14.51 -15.86
C LEU A 300 29.87 14.05 -17.27
N PRO A 301 31.02 13.35 -17.45
CA PRO A 301 31.55 13.04 -18.78
C PRO A 301 30.69 12.07 -19.63
N PHE A 302 29.65 11.47 -19.06
CA PHE A 302 28.70 10.62 -19.77
C PHE A 302 27.46 11.38 -20.25
N GLN A 303 26.93 10.99 -21.40
CA GLN A 303 25.77 11.63 -22.04
C GLN A 303 24.45 10.93 -21.67
N TYR A 304 24.53 9.68 -21.23
CA TYR A 304 23.36 8.89 -20.84
C TYR A 304 23.60 8.11 -19.56
N PHE A 305 22.50 7.79 -18.89
CA PHE A 305 22.51 7.06 -17.63
C PHE A 305 21.37 6.03 -17.59
N SER A 306 21.67 4.86 -17.05
CA SER A 306 20.67 3.86 -16.67
C SER A 306 21.07 3.21 -15.34
N LEU A 307 20.08 2.86 -14.52
CA LEU A 307 20.31 2.08 -13.30
C LEU A 307 19.91 0.63 -13.59
N SER A 308 20.87 -0.18 -13.99
CA SER A 308 20.64 -1.55 -14.47
C SER A 308 21.66 -2.55 -13.91
N GLU A 309 21.50 -3.83 -14.25
CA GLU A 309 22.34 -4.91 -13.71
C GLU A 309 23.79 -4.85 -14.18
N SER A 310 24.05 -4.29 -15.37
CA SER A 310 25.39 -4.22 -15.95
C SER A 310 25.54 -3.02 -16.90
N ALA A 311 26.78 -2.66 -17.22
CA ALA A 311 27.06 -1.63 -18.22
C ALA A 311 26.51 -1.99 -19.62
N GLN A 312 26.54 -3.28 -19.98
CA GLN A 312 25.96 -3.77 -21.23
C GLN A 312 24.44 -3.58 -21.24
N SER A 313 23.76 -3.97 -20.16
CA SER A 313 22.31 -3.78 -20.02
C SER A 313 21.91 -2.31 -20.10
N ALA A 314 22.71 -1.42 -19.50
CA ALA A 314 22.50 0.02 -19.59
C ALA A 314 22.60 0.51 -21.04
N LEU A 315 23.63 0.08 -21.78
CA LEU A 315 23.81 0.43 -23.19
C LEU A 315 22.63 -0.05 -24.05
N ASP A 316 22.18 -1.29 -23.86
CA ASP A 316 21.07 -1.87 -24.61
C ASP A 316 19.76 -1.11 -24.35
N ILE A 317 19.51 -0.74 -23.08
CA ILE A 317 18.37 0.10 -22.69
C ILE A 317 18.45 1.46 -23.40
N ILE A 318 19.59 2.15 -23.36
CA ILE A 318 19.71 3.47 -24.01
C ILE A 318 19.52 3.37 -25.52
N LYS A 319 20.14 2.39 -26.19
CA LYS A 319 19.98 2.18 -27.64
C LYS A 319 18.52 1.95 -28.05
N LYS A 320 17.72 1.31 -27.21
CA LYS A 320 16.27 1.14 -27.44
C LYS A 320 15.52 2.47 -27.50
N PHE A 321 15.92 3.46 -26.70
CA PHE A 321 15.24 4.77 -26.62
C PHE A 321 15.96 5.90 -27.38
N GLN A 322 17.15 5.64 -27.92
CA GLN A 322 17.90 6.53 -28.81
C GLN A 322 18.26 5.80 -30.11
N PRO A 323 17.36 5.76 -31.10
CA PRO A 323 17.61 5.03 -32.35
C PRO A 323 18.82 5.55 -33.15
N ASN A 324 19.17 6.83 -32.96
CA ASN A 324 20.34 7.47 -33.58
C ASN A 324 21.53 7.60 -32.61
N PHE A 325 21.67 6.65 -31.68
CA PHE A 325 22.74 6.65 -30.69
C PHE A 325 24.12 6.72 -31.35
N ASN A 326 24.92 7.73 -30.96
CA ASN A 326 26.26 7.90 -31.52
C ASN A 326 27.24 6.97 -30.81
N THR A 327 28.04 6.22 -31.56
CA THR A 327 28.98 5.23 -31.01
C THR A 327 30.08 5.83 -30.13
N MET A 328 30.32 7.14 -30.25
CA MET A 328 31.28 7.89 -29.42
C MET A 328 30.67 8.40 -28.10
N GLU A 329 29.35 8.29 -27.92
CA GLU A 329 28.69 8.69 -26.67
C GLU A 329 28.88 7.62 -25.58
N VAL A 330 28.99 8.10 -24.34
CA VAL A 330 29.24 7.25 -23.17
C VAL A 330 27.95 7.07 -22.38
N VAL A 331 27.65 5.82 -22.05
CA VAL A 331 26.55 5.40 -21.17
C VAL A 331 27.12 5.04 -19.80
N ALA A 332 26.58 5.68 -18.76
CA ALA A 332 26.84 5.32 -17.38
C ALA A 332 25.80 4.33 -16.85
N ASN A 333 26.25 3.24 -16.25
CA ASN A 333 25.44 2.38 -15.41
C ASN A 333 25.63 2.75 -13.94
N GLY A 334 24.57 3.16 -13.27
CA GLY A 334 24.60 3.54 -11.87
C GLY A 334 24.17 2.42 -10.92
N LYS A 335 24.75 2.38 -9.72
CA LYS A 335 24.26 1.63 -8.57
C LYS A 335 24.47 2.44 -7.30
N LEU A 336 23.41 2.63 -6.50
CA LEU A 336 23.57 3.20 -5.16
C LEU A 336 24.07 2.13 -4.18
N GLU A 337 25.12 2.47 -3.45
CA GLU A 337 25.65 1.72 -2.32
C GLU A 337 25.41 2.52 -1.03
N PHE A 338 24.79 1.88 -0.05
CA PHE A 338 24.54 2.43 1.27
C PHE A 338 25.65 1.95 2.20
N LYS A 339 26.46 2.88 2.70
CA LYS A 339 27.51 2.58 3.67
C LYS A 339 27.13 3.17 5.01
N GLU A 340 26.97 2.30 5.99
CA GLU A 340 26.63 2.67 7.36
C GLU A 340 27.60 3.75 7.87
N ASN A 341 27.06 4.85 8.42
CA ASN A 341 27.80 6.00 8.97
C ASN A 341 28.68 6.80 7.97
N GLU A 342 28.94 6.29 6.77
CA GLU A 342 29.70 6.97 5.71
C GLU A 342 28.82 7.69 4.68
N GLY A 343 27.60 7.21 4.48
CA GLY A 343 26.61 7.82 3.60
C GLY A 343 26.25 6.96 2.39
N VAL A 344 25.88 7.62 1.29
CA VAL A 344 25.41 6.94 0.07
C VAL A 344 26.35 7.28 -1.06
N PHE A 345 26.73 6.26 -1.83
CA PHE A 345 27.66 6.39 -2.94
C PHE A 345 27.00 5.90 -4.22
N LEU A 346 27.10 6.69 -5.28
CA LEU A 346 26.73 6.28 -6.63
C LEU A 346 27.97 5.65 -7.28
N LYS A 347 27.97 4.32 -7.36
CA LYS A 347 28.92 3.58 -8.18
C LYS A 347 28.51 3.70 -9.64
N ILE A 348 29.43 4.13 -10.47
CA ILE A 348 29.23 4.32 -11.90
C ILE A 348 30.22 3.42 -12.63
N SER A 349 29.72 2.59 -13.53
CA SER A 349 30.54 1.96 -14.56
C SER A 349 30.15 2.51 -15.91
N GLN A 350 31.13 2.81 -16.76
CA GLN A 350 30.92 3.46 -18.05
C GLN A 350 31.15 2.49 -19.21
N MET A 351 30.40 2.67 -20.30
CA MET A 351 30.59 1.94 -21.55
C MET A 351 30.30 2.87 -22.73
N ASP A 352 31.17 2.85 -23.74
CA ASP A 352 30.93 3.57 -24.99
C ASP A 352 29.94 2.84 -25.91
N GLY A 353 29.53 3.48 -27.01
CA GLY A 353 28.59 2.88 -27.94
C GLY A 353 29.08 1.63 -28.68
N ASN A 354 30.40 1.42 -28.71
CA ASN A 354 31.06 0.25 -29.29
C ASN A 354 31.15 -0.92 -28.30
N GLY A 355 30.77 -0.71 -27.03
CA GLY A 355 30.85 -1.73 -25.98
C GLY A 355 32.18 -1.76 -25.24
N ASN A 356 33.06 -0.78 -25.43
CA ASN A 356 34.30 -0.68 -24.68
C ASN A 356 34.01 -0.14 -23.27
N LEU A 357 34.56 -0.82 -22.27
CA LEU A 357 34.46 -0.38 -20.87
C LEU A 357 35.30 0.88 -20.64
N GLY A 358 34.69 1.85 -19.96
CA GLY A 358 35.32 3.10 -19.54
C GLY A 358 35.81 3.04 -18.09
N SER A 359 35.79 4.17 -17.40
CA SER A 359 36.16 4.26 -15.99
C SER A 359 35.05 3.74 -15.07
N ASP A 360 35.49 3.16 -13.94
CA ASP A 360 34.65 2.93 -12.79
C ASP A 360 34.89 4.04 -11.76
N GLU A 361 33.81 4.63 -11.27
CA GLU A 361 33.86 5.74 -10.32
C GLU A 361 32.91 5.48 -9.14
N SER A 362 33.25 6.02 -7.98
CA SER A 362 32.39 6.01 -6.80
C SER A 362 32.23 7.43 -6.30
N LEU A 363 31.03 7.98 -6.44
CA LEU A 363 30.74 9.38 -6.16
C LEU A 363 29.81 9.50 -4.95
N GLU A 364 30.24 10.22 -3.92
CA GLU A 364 29.44 10.48 -2.72
C GLU A 364 28.21 11.31 -3.06
N VAL A 365 27.02 10.80 -2.71
CA VAL A 365 25.71 11.41 -2.94
C VAL A 365 25.34 12.26 -1.73
N LEU A 366 25.18 13.56 -1.95
CA LEU A 366 24.78 14.52 -0.92
C LEU A 366 23.26 14.67 -0.84
N SER A 367 22.58 14.64 -1.99
CA SER A 367 21.11 14.70 -2.04
C SER A 367 20.60 14.31 -3.43
N ILE A 368 19.39 13.74 -3.48
CA ILE A 368 18.64 13.52 -4.72
C ILE A 368 17.35 14.33 -4.65
N THR A 369 17.04 15.07 -5.71
CA THR A 369 15.76 15.75 -5.88
C THR A 369 15.15 15.36 -7.21
N ALA A 370 13.82 15.39 -7.31
CA ALA A 370 13.11 15.13 -8.56
C ALA A 370 12.71 16.43 -9.25
N GLU A 371 12.59 16.40 -10.56
CA GLU A 371 12.06 17.48 -11.40
C GLU A 371 11.16 16.90 -12.50
N GLU A 372 10.16 17.66 -12.95
CA GLU A 372 9.37 17.26 -14.11
C GLU A 372 10.16 17.63 -15.37
N SER A 373 10.60 16.64 -16.13
CA SER A 373 11.41 16.84 -17.32
C SER A 373 11.21 15.69 -18.31
N GLY A 374 11.44 15.93 -19.60
CA GLY A 374 11.28 14.90 -20.64
C GLY A 374 9.88 14.27 -20.73
N GLY A 375 8.84 14.95 -20.22
CA GLY A 375 7.49 14.41 -20.12
C GLY A 375 7.32 13.31 -19.06
N SER A 376 8.20 13.22 -18.06
CA SER A 376 8.15 12.24 -16.97
C SER A 376 8.89 12.80 -15.72
N VAL A 377 9.26 11.93 -14.77
CA VAL A 377 10.05 12.26 -13.58
C VAL A 377 11.54 12.16 -13.90
N GLY A 378 12.23 13.30 -13.87
CA GLY A 378 13.69 13.39 -13.91
C GLY A 378 14.29 13.65 -12.53
N PHE A 379 15.62 13.61 -12.47
CA PHE A 379 16.36 13.73 -11.21
C PHE A 379 17.52 14.69 -11.30
N ARG A 380 17.77 15.38 -10.19
CA ARG A 380 18.97 16.17 -9.95
C ARG A 380 19.68 15.59 -8.74
N ILE A 381 20.85 15.01 -9.01
CA ILE A 381 21.69 14.32 -8.03
C ILE A 381 22.86 15.24 -7.71
N LYS A 382 22.89 15.76 -6.49
CA LYS A 382 24.03 16.52 -5.98
C LYS A 382 25.06 15.54 -5.44
N LEU A 383 26.23 15.52 -6.07
CA LEU A 383 27.37 14.72 -5.69
C LEU A 383 28.42 15.62 -5.03
N LYS A 384 29.38 15.02 -4.33
CA LYS A 384 30.53 15.78 -3.83
C LYS A 384 31.43 16.31 -4.94
N ALA A 385 31.49 15.59 -6.07
CA ALA A 385 32.30 15.96 -7.23
C ALA A 385 31.60 16.94 -8.18
N GLY A 386 30.30 17.18 -8.03
CA GLY A 386 29.52 17.98 -8.97
C GLY A 386 28.02 17.70 -8.90
N GLU A 387 27.29 18.00 -9.96
CA GLU A 387 25.86 17.75 -10.06
C GLU A 387 25.56 16.97 -11.34
N VAL A 388 24.66 15.98 -11.24
CA VAL A 388 24.15 15.23 -12.39
C VAL A 388 22.67 15.53 -12.54
N ILE A 389 22.28 15.89 -13.76
CA ILE A 389 20.87 16.07 -14.14
C ILE A 389 20.49 14.94 -15.07
N LEU A 390 19.46 14.18 -14.70
CA LEU A 390 18.92 13.04 -15.41
C LEU A 390 17.55 13.41 -15.96
N THR A 391 17.46 13.59 -17.28
CA THR A 391 16.20 13.80 -18.00
C THR A 391 15.73 12.49 -18.59
N PRO A 392 14.53 11.99 -18.24
CA PRO A 392 14.05 10.70 -18.74
C PRO A 392 13.84 10.79 -20.25
N LEU A 393 14.27 9.75 -20.96
CA LEU A 393 14.02 9.58 -22.40
C LEU A 393 12.66 8.94 -22.66
N ALA A 394 12.14 8.23 -21.67
CA ALA A 394 10.80 7.66 -21.65
C ALA A 394 10.36 7.46 -20.19
N THR A 395 9.05 7.34 -19.96
CA THR A 395 8.50 6.99 -18.63
C THR A 395 9.06 5.64 -18.18
N THR A 396 9.54 5.49 -16.96
CA THR A 396 10.16 4.23 -16.52
C THR A 396 9.16 3.11 -16.27
N ASP A 397 9.62 1.86 -16.25
CA ASP A 397 8.75 0.69 -16.09
C ASP A 397 7.98 0.73 -14.77
N PHE A 398 8.59 1.22 -13.69
CA PHE A 398 7.90 1.43 -12.42
C PHE A 398 6.73 2.42 -12.54
N LEU A 399 6.89 3.48 -13.32
CA LEU A 399 5.81 4.45 -13.57
C LEU A 399 4.78 3.96 -14.60
N LEU A 400 5.04 2.84 -15.28
CA LEU A 400 4.09 2.16 -16.17
C LEU A 400 3.21 1.14 -15.46
N THR A 401 3.56 0.71 -14.25
CA THR A 401 2.74 -0.27 -13.51
C THR A 401 1.38 0.31 -13.11
N SER A 402 1.32 1.62 -12.91
CA SER A 402 0.17 2.31 -12.36
C SER A 402 0.25 3.85 -12.52
N GLY A 403 -0.80 4.56 -12.12
CA GLY A 403 -0.80 6.02 -12.03
C GLY A 403 -0.73 6.73 -13.39
N GLN A 404 -0.08 7.90 -13.42
CA GLN A 404 -0.05 8.76 -14.61
C GLN A 404 0.62 8.11 -15.82
N GLY A 405 1.76 7.44 -15.63
CA GLY A 405 2.49 6.81 -16.73
C GLY A 405 1.72 5.66 -17.39
N PHE A 406 1.04 4.85 -16.57
CA PHE A 406 0.14 3.83 -17.10
C PHE A 406 -1.06 4.43 -17.84
N LYS A 407 -1.68 5.50 -17.30
CA LYS A 407 -2.79 6.21 -17.96
C LYS A 407 -2.39 6.72 -19.35
N GLU A 408 -1.24 7.36 -19.48
CA GLU A 408 -0.71 7.83 -20.77
C GLU A 408 -0.47 6.67 -21.72
N PHE A 409 0.17 5.59 -21.25
CA PHE A 409 0.37 4.39 -22.05
C PHE A 409 -0.94 3.83 -22.60
N LEU A 410 -1.99 3.71 -21.76
CA LEU A 410 -3.31 3.25 -22.19
C LEU A 410 -3.95 4.13 -23.28
N THR A 411 -3.67 5.43 -23.30
CA THR A 411 -4.18 6.32 -24.35
C THR A 411 -3.53 6.07 -25.72
N THR A 412 -2.31 5.53 -25.74
CA THR A 412 -1.64 5.17 -27.00
C THR A 412 -2.16 3.88 -27.63
N ILE A 413 -2.87 3.05 -26.86
CA ILE A 413 -3.43 1.79 -27.33
C ILE A 413 -4.76 2.05 -28.07
N PRO A 414 -4.94 1.53 -29.30
CA PRO A 414 -6.21 1.61 -30.02
C PRO A 414 -7.40 1.16 -29.18
N LYS A 415 -8.58 1.74 -29.45
CA LYS A 415 -9.83 1.38 -28.77
C LYS A 415 -10.50 0.12 -29.33
N ASP A 416 -10.11 -0.31 -30.53
CA ASP A 416 -10.61 -1.52 -31.17
C ASP A 416 -9.56 -2.64 -31.06
N TYR A 417 -9.91 -3.72 -30.38
CA TYR A 417 -9.02 -4.88 -30.21
C TYR A 417 -8.69 -5.57 -31.55
N LYS A 418 -9.54 -5.43 -32.57
CA LYS A 418 -9.27 -5.97 -33.92
C LYS A 418 -8.15 -5.22 -34.62
N GLU A 419 -8.07 -3.91 -34.41
CA GLU A 419 -6.95 -3.09 -34.90
C GLU A 419 -5.65 -3.52 -34.22
N ILE A 420 -5.68 -3.72 -32.90
CA ILE A 420 -4.51 -4.18 -32.12
C ILE A 420 -3.97 -5.50 -32.66
N LEU A 421 -4.84 -6.51 -32.87
CA LEU A 421 -4.45 -7.82 -33.41
C LEU A 421 -3.92 -7.77 -34.84
N LYS A 422 -4.39 -6.80 -35.64
CA LYS A 422 -3.97 -6.66 -37.04
C LYS A 422 -2.58 -6.03 -37.17
N THR A 423 -2.24 -5.07 -36.31
CA THR A 423 -1.02 -4.26 -36.46
C THR A 423 0.15 -4.73 -35.61
N ASN A 424 -0.02 -5.76 -34.79
CA ASN A 424 1.00 -6.23 -33.85
C ASN A 424 1.20 -7.75 -33.96
N PRO A 425 2.41 -8.27 -33.64
CA PRO A 425 2.61 -9.68 -33.35
C PRO A 425 1.64 -10.17 -32.26
N TYR A 426 1.31 -11.46 -32.27
CA TYR A 426 0.26 -12.03 -31.40
C TYR A 426 0.50 -11.73 -29.91
N GLU A 427 1.69 -12.03 -29.38
CA GLU A 427 2.02 -11.84 -27.98
C GLU A 427 1.95 -10.36 -27.58
N ARG A 428 2.40 -9.48 -28.48
CA ARG A 428 2.29 -8.03 -28.31
C ARG A 428 0.83 -7.58 -28.26
N ALA A 429 0.00 -8.10 -29.16
CA ALA A 429 -1.43 -7.80 -29.16
C ALA A 429 -2.11 -8.25 -27.87
N VAL A 430 -1.78 -9.44 -27.35
CA VAL A 430 -2.30 -9.95 -26.07
C VAL A 430 -1.97 -9.01 -24.91
N VAL A 431 -0.72 -8.56 -24.76
CA VAL A 431 -0.31 -7.60 -23.72
C VAL A 431 -1.13 -6.31 -23.79
N LEU A 432 -1.25 -5.74 -24.99
CA LEU A 432 -1.99 -4.49 -25.21
C LEU A 432 -3.47 -4.64 -24.91
N ILE A 433 -4.06 -5.77 -25.32
CA ILE A 433 -5.45 -6.11 -25.06
C ILE A 433 -5.70 -6.30 -23.56
N ALA A 434 -4.84 -7.03 -22.86
CA ALA A 434 -4.93 -7.25 -21.43
C ALA A 434 -4.88 -5.92 -20.66
N ALA A 435 -3.91 -5.05 -20.98
CA ALA A 435 -3.79 -3.74 -20.36
C ALA A 435 -4.99 -2.82 -20.64
N LYS A 436 -5.57 -2.88 -21.84
CA LYS A 436 -6.63 -1.97 -22.29
C LYS A 436 -8.05 -2.40 -21.90
N PHE A 437 -8.33 -3.70 -21.94
CA PHE A 437 -9.68 -4.25 -21.79
C PHE A 437 -9.83 -5.21 -20.60
N GLY A 438 -8.72 -5.65 -20.00
CA GLY A 438 -8.71 -6.52 -18.85
C GLY A 438 -8.99 -5.79 -17.54
N GLU A 439 -9.54 -6.53 -16.59
CA GLU A 439 -9.73 -6.09 -15.21
C GLU A 439 -8.52 -6.52 -14.39
N GLY A 440 -7.86 -5.57 -13.72
CA GLY A 440 -6.66 -5.86 -12.93
C GLY A 440 -5.63 -4.75 -13.03
N GLY A 441 -4.37 -5.10 -12.82
CA GLY A 441 -3.26 -4.15 -12.77
C GLY A 441 -1.99 -4.81 -12.25
N PHE A 442 -1.06 -3.99 -11.76
CA PHE A 442 0.14 -4.52 -11.13
C PHE A 442 -0.21 -5.24 -9.82
N ASN A 443 0.19 -6.50 -9.71
CA ASN A 443 0.12 -7.29 -8.50
C ASN A 443 1.50 -7.29 -7.83
N GLU A 444 1.60 -6.67 -6.66
CA GLU A 444 2.85 -6.50 -5.92
C GLU A 444 3.43 -7.84 -5.43
N GLU A 445 2.58 -8.79 -5.02
CA GLU A 445 3.01 -10.11 -4.53
C GLU A 445 3.65 -10.94 -5.64
N LEU A 446 3.11 -10.83 -6.85
CA LEU A 446 3.62 -11.53 -8.03
C LEU A 446 4.74 -10.75 -8.75
N GLY A 447 4.85 -9.44 -8.52
CA GLY A 447 5.75 -8.57 -9.26
C GLY A 447 5.40 -8.44 -10.75
N GLU A 448 4.16 -8.76 -11.12
CA GLU A 448 3.68 -8.86 -12.50
C GLU A 448 2.42 -8.02 -12.71
N MET A 449 2.19 -7.60 -13.95
CA MET A 449 0.89 -7.13 -14.37
C MET A 449 -0.03 -8.34 -14.47
N TYR A 450 -1.18 -8.32 -13.80
CA TYR A 450 -2.12 -9.42 -13.75
C TYR A 450 -3.52 -8.92 -14.13
N TYR A 451 -4.06 -9.46 -15.21
CA TYR A 451 -5.35 -9.06 -15.77
C TYR A 451 -6.27 -10.24 -15.97
N ARG A 452 -7.56 -9.97 -15.83
CA ARG A 452 -8.66 -10.90 -16.08
C ARG A 452 -9.54 -10.41 -17.21
N LEU A 453 -9.86 -11.28 -18.15
CA LEU A 453 -10.88 -11.08 -19.18
C LEU A 453 -12.00 -12.10 -18.97
N SER A 454 -13.20 -11.62 -18.64
CA SER A 454 -14.35 -12.50 -18.44
C SER A 454 -15.14 -12.71 -19.73
N THR A 455 -15.55 -13.94 -20.02
CA THR A 455 -16.36 -14.24 -21.21
C THR A 455 -17.72 -13.55 -21.19
N ASN A 456 -18.29 -13.27 -20.02
CA ASN A 456 -19.57 -12.55 -19.87
C ASN A 456 -19.60 -11.22 -20.65
N ASP A 457 -18.51 -10.45 -20.62
CA ASP A 457 -18.46 -9.10 -21.22
C ASP A 457 -17.47 -8.98 -22.37
N ARG A 458 -16.63 -10.01 -22.58
CA ARG A 458 -15.49 -10.00 -23.50
C ARG A 458 -15.39 -11.25 -24.37
N TYR A 459 -16.46 -12.04 -24.50
CA TYR A 459 -16.49 -13.25 -25.31
C TYR A 459 -15.86 -13.07 -26.71
N TRP A 460 -16.32 -12.07 -27.47
CA TRP A 460 -15.85 -11.87 -28.84
C TRP A 460 -14.38 -11.47 -28.93
N LEU A 461 -13.84 -10.85 -27.89
CA LEU A 461 -12.42 -10.52 -27.79
C LEU A 461 -11.61 -11.79 -27.48
N ILE A 462 -12.04 -12.58 -26.49
CA ILE A 462 -11.38 -13.86 -26.13
C ILE A 462 -11.41 -14.84 -27.31
N TYR A 463 -12.54 -14.92 -28.01
CA TYR A 463 -12.67 -15.71 -29.24
C TYR A 463 -11.64 -15.30 -30.31
N GLU A 464 -11.42 -13.99 -30.49
CA GLU A 464 -10.45 -13.49 -31.46
C GLU A 464 -9.01 -13.74 -31.04
N LEU A 465 -8.70 -13.72 -29.74
CA LEU A 465 -7.40 -14.18 -29.23
C LEU A 465 -7.17 -15.65 -29.58
N VAL A 466 -8.13 -16.53 -29.30
CA VAL A 466 -8.02 -17.95 -29.68
C VAL A 466 -7.84 -18.09 -31.19
N ARG A 467 -8.72 -17.45 -31.97
CA ARG A 467 -8.77 -17.61 -33.43
C ARG A 467 -7.49 -17.13 -34.13
N GLN A 468 -6.83 -16.11 -33.61
CA GLN A 468 -5.60 -15.54 -34.18
C GLN A 468 -4.32 -16.16 -33.61
N HIS A 469 -4.43 -17.09 -32.67
CA HIS A 469 -3.26 -17.73 -32.07
C HIS A 469 -2.44 -18.50 -33.12
N PRO A 470 -1.09 -18.42 -33.13
CA PRO A 470 -0.24 -19.05 -34.15
C PRO A 470 -0.42 -20.57 -34.29
N ARG A 471 -0.93 -21.23 -33.24
CA ARG A 471 -1.23 -22.67 -33.22
C ARG A 471 -2.64 -23.04 -33.67
N ILE A 472 -3.42 -22.07 -34.13
CA ILE A 472 -4.78 -22.27 -34.66
C ILE A 472 -4.77 -22.03 -36.17
N LYS A 473 -5.26 -23.01 -36.92
CA LYS A 473 -5.48 -22.92 -38.37
C LYS A 473 -6.97 -22.64 -38.63
N ARG A 474 -7.22 -21.73 -39.56
CA ARG A 474 -8.57 -21.34 -39.96
C ARG A 474 -8.94 -21.96 -41.30
N ASP A 475 -9.88 -22.90 -41.28
CA ASP A 475 -10.40 -23.51 -42.52
C ASP A 475 -11.60 -22.72 -43.06
N LYS A 476 -12.44 -22.18 -42.17
CA LYS A 476 -13.59 -21.30 -42.46
C LYS A 476 -13.66 -20.18 -41.43
N GLU A 477 -14.55 -19.20 -41.63
CA GLU A 477 -14.68 -18.06 -40.73
C GLU A 477 -14.94 -18.45 -39.25
N SER A 478 -15.77 -19.47 -39.04
CA SER A 478 -16.20 -19.94 -37.72
C SER A 478 -15.78 -21.39 -37.41
N SER A 479 -14.77 -21.94 -38.09
CA SER A 479 -14.24 -23.28 -37.79
C SER A 479 -12.82 -23.48 -38.31
N GLY A 480 -12.10 -24.43 -37.74
CA GLY A 480 -10.77 -24.81 -38.21
C GLY A 480 -10.13 -25.95 -37.42
N THR A 481 -8.80 -26.01 -37.48
CA THR A 481 -7.97 -27.06 -36.88
C THR A 481 -6.85 -26.48 -36.02
N PHE A 482 -6.17 -27.32 -35.26
CA PHE A 482 -4.98 -26.94 -34.49
C PHE A 482 -3.72 -27.31 -35.29
N THR A 483 -2.59 -26.66 -35.03
CA THR A 483 -1.32 -26.98 -35.71
C THR A 483 -0.71 -28.29 -35.24
N SER A 484 -0.96 -28.68 -33.98
CA SER A 484 -0.59 -29.98 -33.45
C SER A 484 -1.79 -30.91 -33.56
N ASP A 485 -1.53 -32.11 -34.05
CA ASP A 485 -2.54 -33.14 -34.23
C ASP A 485 -2.69 -34.03 -32.99
N TYR A 486 -1.93 -33.82 -31.91
CA TYR A 486 -1.95 -34.66 -30.71
C TYR A 486 -1.86 -33.83 -29.42
N GLY A 487 -2.47 -34.34 -28.35
CA GLY A 487 -2.52 -33.70 -27.03
C GLY A 487 -3.00 -34.63 -25.93
N SER A 488 -2.59 -34.35 -24.70
CA SER A 488 -3.08 -35.01 -23.49
C SER A 488 -3.76 -34.01 -22.55
N SER A 489 -4.82 -34.44 -21.89
CA SER A 489 -5.47 -33.73 -20.79
C SER A 489 -4.77 -34.04 -19.46
N ASN A 490 -5.20 -33.36 -18.39
CA ASN A 490 -4.67 -33.55 -17.04
C ASN A 490 -5.07 -34.89 -16.41
N ASP A 491 -6.16 -35.52 -16.85
CA ASP A 491 -6.59 -36.84 -16.38
C ASP A 491 -5.88 -38.00 -17.09
N GLY A 492 -4.92 -37.68 -17.99
CA GLY A 492 -4.14 -38.65 -18.72
C GLY A 492 -4.86 -39.25 -19.92
N THR A 493 -6.00 -38.71 -20.35
CA THR A 493 -6.59 -39.04 -21.65
C THR A 493 -5.88 -38.29 -22.77
N CYS A 494 -5.74 -38.94 -23.93
CA CYS A 494 -5.10 -38.34 -25.09
C CYS A 494 -6.10 -38.20 -26.23
N TYR A 495 -5.92 -37.18 -27.04
CA TYR A 495 -6.74 -36.91 -28.21
C TYR A 495 -5.86 -36.55 -29.40
N TYR A 496 -6.37 -36.81 -30.60
CA TYR A 496 -5.75 -36.42 -31.84
C TYR A 496 -6.74 -35.78 -32.82
N SER A 497 -6.22 -35.11 -33.85
CA SER A 497 -7.02 -34.45 -34.90
C SER A 497 -7.98 -33.40 -34.34
N PHE A 498 -7.47 -32.44 -33.59
CA PHE A 498 -8.29 -31.41 -32.95
C PHE A 498 -8.91 -30.45 -33.97
N GLN A 499 -10.19 -30.15 -33.78
CA GLN A 499 -10.95 -29.18 -34.58
C GLN A 499 -11.70 -28.23 -33.65
N TRP A 500 -11.94 -27.01 -34.11
CA TRP A 500 -12.74 -26.02 -33.39
C TRP A 500 -13.87 -25.50 -34.28
N ARG A 501 -14.98 -25.12 -33.67
CA ARG A 501 -16.08 -24.41 -34.33
C ARG A 501 -16.79 -23.45 -33.38
N GLN A 502 -17.36 -22.39 -33.94
CA GLN A 502 -18.05 -21.33 -33.19
C GLN A 502 -19.46 -21.08 -33.75
N PRO A 503 -20.48 -21.89 -33.41
CA PRO A 503 -21.87 -21.53 -33.67
C PRO A 503 -22.37 -20.50 -32.63
N LYS A 504 -23.11 -19.47 -33.07
CA LYS A 504 -24.05 -18.71 -32.20
C LYS A 504 -23.52 -18.26 -30.82
N GLY A 505 -22.27 -17.82 -30.70
CA GLY A 505 -21.72 -17.35 -29.42
C GLY A 505 -21.19 -18.47 -28.51
N GLU A 506 -21.02 -19.68 -29.01
CA GLU A 506 -20.51 -20.85 -28.28
C GLU A 506 -19.26 -21.39 -28.97
N PHE A 507 -18.18 -21.63 -28.23
CA PHE A 507 -16.92 -22.14 -28.77
C PHE A 507 -16.72 -23.61 -28.39
N TYR A 508 -16.72 -24.47 -29.40
CA TYR A 508 -16.56 -25.91 -29.24
C TYR A 508 -15.19 -26.36 -29.70
N VAL A 509 -14.60 -27.31 -28.97
CA VAL A 509 -13.44 -28.08 -29.41
C VAL A 509 -13.82 -29.54 -29.51
N SER A 510 -13.33 -30.20 -30.55
CA SER A 510 -13.52 -31.63 -30.75
C SER A 510 -12.21 -32.34 -31.03
N GLY A 511 -12.09 -33.58 -30.59
CA GLY A 511 -10.92 -34.43 -30.78
C GLY A 511 -11.33 -35.89 -30.90
N LYS A 512 -10.47 -36.72 -31.50
CA LYS A 512 -10.64 -38.18 -31.47
C LYS A 512 -9.81 -38.75 -30.33
N PRO A 513 -10.36 -39.55 -29.42
CA PRO A 513 -9.59 -40.23 -28.38
C PRO A 513 -8.39 -40.98 -28.97
N ALA A 514 -7.25 -40.91 -28.31
CA ALA A 514 -6.02 -41.63 -28.62
C ALA A 514 -5.58 -42.44 -27.39
N ALA A 515 -4.95 -43.59 -27.61
CA ALA A 515 -4.19 -44.23 -26.56
C ALA A 515 -2.89 -43.44 -26.34
N CYS A 516 -2.62 -43.08 -25.08
CA CYS A 516 -1.39 -42.36 -24.74
C CYS A 516 -0.13 -43.22 -24.92
N HIS A 517 -0.28 -44.55 -24.83
CA HIS A 517 0.79 -45.55 -24.97
C HIS A 517 0.26 -46.85 -25.61
N GLY A 518 0.07 -46.90 -26.92
CA GLY A 518 -0.28 -48.14 -27.66
C GLY A 518 -1.33 -47.94 -28.77
N ASP A 519 -1.59 -48.99 -29.56
CA ASP A 519 -2.52 -48.95 -30.68
C ASP A 519 -3.98 -49.08 -30.24
N LEU A 520 -4.85 -48.23 -30.78
CA LEU A 520 -6.31 -48.35 -30.67
C LEU A 520 -6.82 -49.34 -31.73
N GLU A 521 -7.52 -50.39 -31.31
CA GLU A 521 -8.08 -51.43 -32.19
C GLU A 521 -9.29 -50.98 -33.02
N SER A 522 -9.83 -49.77 -32.78
CA SER A 522 -10.99 -49.21 -33.51
C SER A 522 -10.76 -47.76 -33.88
N THR A 523 -11.48 -47.26 -34.90
CA THR A 523 -11.49 -45.82 -35.23
C THR A 523 -12.41 -45.10 -34.23
N PRO A 524 -11.87 -44.38 -33.25
CA PRO A 524 -12.68 -43.81 -32.20
C PRO A 524 -13.54 -42.67 -32.74
N GLU A 525 -14.77 -42.57 -32.22
CA GLU A 525 -15.67 -41.46 -32.54
C GLU A 525 -15.10 -40.14 -32.02
N ARG A 526 -15.46 -39.04 -32.68
CA ARG A 526 -15.01 -37.71 -32.30
C ARG A 526 -15.84 -37.22 -31.12
N GLU A 527 -15.18 -36.85 -30.04
CA GLU A 527 -15.79 -36.20 -28.89
C GLU A 527 -15.75 -34.68 -29.10
N GLU A 528 -16.81 -33.98 -28.69
CA GLU A 528 -16.93 -32.54 -28.81
C GLU A 528 -17.45 -31.94 -27.50
N GLU A 529 -16.80 -30.87 -27.05
CA GLU A 529 -17.12 -30.18 -25.81
C GLU A 529 -17.29 -28.68 -26.05
N LEU A 530 -18.24 -28.07 -25.33
CA LEU A 530 -18.38 -26.63 -25.24
C LEU A 530 -17.34 -26.09 -24.24
N CYS A 531 -16.38 -25.32 -24.72
CA CYS A 531 -15.29 -24.81 -23.88
C CYS A 531 -15.61 -23.48 -23.23
N PHE A 532 -16.28 -22.58 -23.95
CA PHE A 532 -16.75 -21.31 -23.41
C PHE A 532 -17.85 -20.70 -24.31
N SER A 533 -18.66 -19.81 -23.74
CA SER A 533 -19.77 -19.15 -24.45
C SER A 533 -19.95 -17.70 -24.03
N GLU A 534 -20.73 -16.94 -24.79
CA GLU A 534 -21.05 -15.53 -24.54
C GLU A 534 -21.76 -15.31 -23.20
N ASN A 535 -22.54 -16.30 -22.75
CA ASN A 535 -23.19 -16.30 -21.43
C ASN A 535 -22.45 -17.17 -20.40
N GLY A 536 -21.22 -17.57 -20.70
CA GLY A 536 -20.37 -18.37 -19.82
C GLY A 536 -19.62 -17.51 -18.81
N GLY A 537 -19.39 -18.05 -17.61
CA GLY A 537 -18.64 -17.39 -16.54
C GLY A 537 -17.15 -17.74 -16.50
N ASN A 538 -16.53 -18.03 -17.66
CA ASN A 538 -15.12 -18.40 -17.75
C ASN A 538 -14.23 -17.14 -17.77
N ASP A 539 -13.08 -17.23 -17.10
CA ASP A 539 -12.15 -16.12 -16.95
C ASP A 539 -10.78 -16.49 -17.53
N LEU A 540 -10.29 -15.66 -18.46
CA LEU A 540 -8.93 -15.72 -19.00
C LEU A 540 -8.04 -14.77 -18.20
N TYR A 541 -7.07 -15.34 -17.51
CA TYR A 541 -6.03 -14.63 -16.79
C TYR A 541 -4.80 -14.46 -17.67
N ILE A 542 -4.25 -13.25 -17.69
CA ILE A 542 -3.06 -12.90 -18.45
C ILE A 542 -2.09 -12.21 -17.51
N SER A 543 -0.85 -12.70 -17.43
CA SER A 543 0.21 -12.04 -16.68
C SER A 543 1.49 -11.85 -17.49
N PHE A 544 2.23 -10.81 -17.14
CA PHE A 544 3.52 -10.44 -17.76
C PHE A 544 4.28 -9.45 -16.89
N LEU A 545 5.58 -9.31 -17.10
CA LEU A 545 6.40 -8.34 -16.36
C LEU A 545 6.09 -6.91 -16.83
N PRO A 546 6.21 -5.88 -15.96
CA PRO A 546 6.01 -4.49 -16.38
C PRO A 546 6.86 -4.05 -17.59
N THR A 547 8.09 -4.58 -17.71
CA THR A 547 8.99 -4.36 -18.84
C THR A 547 8.41 -4.81 -20.19
N ASP A 548 7.51 -5.81 -20.17
CA ASP A 548 6.87 -6.36 -21.37
C ASP A 548 5.78 -5.43 -21.93
N LEU A 549 5.30 -4.44 -21.16
CA LEU A 549 4.39 -3.40 -21.66
C LEU A 549 4.96 -2.62 -22.86
N ARG A 550 6.29 -2.61 -23.04
CA ARG A 550 6.95 -1.98 -24.20
C ARG A 550 7.90 -2.91 -24.94
N SER A 551 7.83 -4.21 -24.70
CA SER A 551 8.60 -5.18 -25.48
C SER A 551 7.93 -5.39 -26.83
N GLU A 552 8.72 -5.50 -27.90
CA GLU A 552 8.24 -5.98 -29.20
C GLU A 552 7.92 -7.48 -29.16
N ASN A 553 8.65 -8.22 -28.32
CA ASN A 553 8.50 -9.66 -28.11
C ASN A 553 8.26 -9.92 -26.61
N PRO A 554 7.06 -9.59 -26.07
CA PRO A 554 6.79 -9.75 -24.66
C PRO A 554 6.70 -11.22 -24.25
N LYS A 555 7.09 -11.51 -23.02
CA LYS A 555 6.83 -12.81 -22.39
C LYS A 555 5.49 -12.75 -21.67
N ILE A 556 4.56 -13.61 -22.08
CA ILE A 556 3.21 -13.68 -21.50
C ILE A 556 2.97 -15.05 -20.86
N ASP A 557 2.25 -15.04 -19.76
CA ASP A 557 1.61 -16.20 -19.15
C ASP A 557 0.10 -16.06 -19.33
N MET A 558 -0.58 -17.12 -19.76
CA MET A 558 -2.02 -17.10 -19.93
C MET A 558 -2.60 -18.35 -19.27
N ASP A 559 -3.68 -18.18 -18.53
CA ASP A 559 -4.43 -19.28 -17.91
C ASP A 559 -5.91 -19.06 -18.13
N PHE A 560 -6.59 -20.01 -18.76
CA PHE A 560 -8.02 -19.90 -19.02
C PHE A 560 -8.77 -20.91 -18.17
N ASN A 561 -9.67 -20.43 -17.31
CA ASN A 561 -10.47 -21.28 -16.45
C ASN A 561 -11.56 -22.01 -17.25
N ILE A 562 -11.18 -23.10 -17.92
CA ILE A 562 -12.07 -23.96 -18.70
C ILE A 562 -12.15 -25.35 -18.06
N SER A 563 -13.37 -25.86 -17.93
CA SER A 563 -13.68 -27.25 -17.58
C SER A 563 -13.94 -28.09 -18.83
N GLY A 564 -13.63 -29.38 -18.78
CA GLY A 564 -13.83 -30.31 -19.90
C GLY A 564 -12.52 -30.95 -20.32
N VAL A 565 -12.55 -32.24 -20.64
CA VAL A 565 -11.35 -33.03 -20.88
C VAL A 565 -10.73 -32.66 -22.23
N VAL A 566 -11.56 -32.51 -23.27
CA VAL A 566 -11.13 -32.07 -24.60
C VAL A 566 -10.74 -30.59 -24.57
N CYS A 567 -11.49 -29.78 -23.81
CA CYS A 567 -11.24 -28.34 -23.72
C CYS A 567 -9.93 -27.97 -23.00
N GLN A 568 -9.40 -28.81 -22.11
CA GLN A 568 -8.08 -28.62 -21.51
C GLN A 568 -6.95 -28.53 -22.54
N TYR A 569 -7.16 -29.07 -23.75
CA TYR A 569 -6.20 -28.91 -24.84
C TYR A 569 -6.01 -27.46 -25.29
N LEU A 570 -7.04 -26.60 -25.14
CA LEU A 570 -6.89 -25.16 -25.36
C LEU A 570 -5.88 -24.56 -24.38
N ASN A 571 -5.88 -24.97 -23.12
CA ASN A 571 -4.90 -24.49 -22.16
C ASN A 571 -3.49 -24.97 -22.51
N ALA A 572 -3.32 -26.27 -22.78
CA ALA A 572 -2.01 -26.81 -23.14
C ALA A 572 -1.42 -26.18 -24.43
N THR A 573 -2.27 -25.80 -25.39
CA THR A 573 -1.85 -25.41 -26.74
C THR A 573 -1.90 -23.90 -26.98
N VAL A 574 -2.89 -23.20 -26.43
CA VAL A 574 -3.16 -21.77 -26.66
C VAL A 574 -2.84 -20.93 -25.42
N PHE A 575 -3.25 -21.37 -24.24
CA PHE A 575 -3.10 -20.63 -22.98
C PHE A 575 -2.07 -21.29 -22.07
N GLN A 576 -0.81 -21.38 -22.56
CA GLN A 576 0.27 -22.05 -21.85
C GLN A 576 0.60 -21.32 -20.55
N SER A 577 0.05 -21.80 -19.43
CA SER A 577 0.40 -21.33 -18.09
C SER A 577 1.66 -22.03 -17.58
N LYS A 578 2.65 -21.27 -17.14
CA LYS A 578 3.82 -21.78 -16.40
C LYS A 578 3.51 -22.07 -14.94
N ARG A 579 2.41 -21.51 -14.41
CA ARG A 579 2.03 -21.63 -12.98
C ARG A 579 1.36 -22.95 -12.63
N MET A 580 0.89 -23.72 -13.62
CA MET A 580 0.36 -25.07 -13.40
C MET A 580 1.42 -26.17 -13.50
N LEU A 581 2.71 -25.82 -13.63
CA LEU A 581 3.83 -26.77 -13.70
C LEU A 581 4.67 -26.84 -12.41
N GLU A 582 4.24 -26.15 -11.35
CA GLU A 582 4.69 -26.32 -9.96
C GLU A 582 3.56 -26.95 -9.14
#